data_AF-A0A7W9JGX3-F1
#
_entry.id   AF-A0A7W9JGX3-F1
#
_cell.length_a   1.000
_cell.length_b   1.000
_cell.length_c   1.000
_cell.angle_alpha   90.00
_cell.angle_beta   90.00
_cell.angle_gamma   90.00
#
_symmetry.space_group_name_H-M   'P 1'
#
loop_
_entity.id
_entity.type
_entity.pdbx_description
1 polymer ?
#
loop_
_entity_poly.entity_id
_entity_poly.type
_entity_poly.pdbx_seq_one_letter_code
_entity_poly.pdbx_strand_id
1 'polypeptide(L)'
;MVLAWEDMPALRHMAVFDVIVNIADRKGAHILAMPGGHRYGVDHGLTFHVEDKLRTVLWGWLGEELSEEDRDGVGRVLDGLDGELGRGLAELLSPVEIGALAERCAGLLDDGAFPAPSGRTPAVPWPLL
;
A
#
# COMPACT_ATOMS: atom_id res chain seq x y z
N MET A 1 -21.82 8.49 -2.33
CA MET A 1 -20.44 8.77 -2.74
C MET A 1 -19.63 7.53 -2.42
N VAL A 2 -19.51 6.63 -3.39
CA VAL A 2 -18.74 5.39 -3.26
C VAL A 2 -17.45 5.63 -4.04
N LEU A 3 -16.36 5.91 -3.31
CA LEU A 3 -15.02 6.11 -3.87
C LEU A 3 -14.38 4.78 -4.33
N ALA A 4 -15.02 3.63 -4.07
CA ALA A 4 -14.44 2.29 -4.27
C ALA A 4 -14.44 1.76 -5.71
N TRP A 5 -14.88 2.55 -6.70
CA TRP A 5 -15.01 2.10 -8.10
C TRP A 5 -14.48 3.10 -9.13
N GLU A 6 -13.74 4.12 -8.71
CA GLU A 6 -13.08 5.02 -9.66
C GLU A 6 -11.75 4.39 -10.08
N ASP A 7 -11.71 3.78 -11.26
CA ASP A 7 -10.47 3.28 -11.88
C ASP A 7 -9.61 4.49 -12.29
N MET A 8 -8.95 5.07 -11.29
CA MET A 8 -8.07 6.21 -11.43
C MET A 8 -6.64 5.78 -11.12
N PRO A 9 -5.65 6.19 -11.94
CA PRO A 9 -4.24 5.95 -11.67
C PRO A 9 -3.82 6.37 -10.25
N ALA A 10 -4.36 7.49 -9.76
CA ALA A 10 -4.06 7.98 -8.41
C ALA A 10 -4.51 7.04 -7.28
N LEU A 11 -5.65 6.35 -7.45
CA LEU A 11 -6.12 5.37 -6.46
C LEU A 11 -5.40 4.04 -6.60
N ARG A 12 -5.03 3.65 -7.83
CA ARG A 12 -4.21 2.45 -8.06
C ARG A 12 -2.84 2.58 -7.42
N HIS A 13 -2.15 3.71 -7.57
CA HIS A 13 -0.87 3.95 -6.90
C HIS A 13 -1.01 3.91 -5.37
N MET A 14 -2.12 4.42 -4.83
CA MET A 14 -2.40 4.32 -3.40
C MET A 14 -2.65 2.86 -2.97
N ALA A 15 -3.31 2.05 -3.79
CA ALA A 15 -3.50 0.62 -3.53
C ALA A 15 -2.17 -0.15 -3.52
N VAL A 16 -1.26 0.15 -4.45
CA VAL A 16 0.11 -0.41 -4.43
C VAL A 16 0.84 0.00 -3.17
N PHE A 17 0.76 1.28 -2.81
CA PHE A 17 1.36 1.80 -1.58
C PHE A 17 0.81 1.08 -0.34
N ASP A 18 -0.51 0.97 -0.22
CA ASP A 18 -1.21 0.27 0.86
C ASP A 18 -0.68 -1.15 1.07
N VAL A 19 -0.44 -1.89 -0.02
CA VAL A 19 0.13 -3.24 0.00
C VAL A 19 1.54 -3.25 0.57
N ILE A 20 2.46 -2.45 0.02
CA ILE A 20 3.87 -2.51 0.44
C ILE A 20 4.07 -1.98 1.87
N VAL A 21 3.31 -0.95 2.27
CA VAL A 21 3.36 -0.43 3.65
C VAL A 21 2.48 -1.21 4.60
N ASN A 22 1.74 -2.22 4.14
CA ASN A 22 0.88 -3.07 4.97
C ASN A 22 -0.08 -2.24 5.83
N ILE A 23 -0.83 -1.33 5.20
CA ILE A 23 -1.75 -0.46 5.95
C ILE A 23 -2.92 -1.26 6.53
N ALA A 24 -3.18 -1.08 7.81
CA ALA A 24 -4.22 -1.82 8.51
C ALA A 24 -5.51 -1.01 8.74
N ASP A 25 -5.61 0.21 8.20
CA ASP A 25 -6.76 1.09 8.44
C ASP A 25 -7.05 2.09 7.30
N ARG A 26 -6.88 1.70 6.03
CA ARG A 26 -7.30 2.58 4.92
C ARG A 26 -8.83 2.60 4.78
N LYS A 27 -9.44 3.71 5.20
CA LYS A 27 -10.88 3.99 5.07
C LYS A 27 -11.17 4.95 3.93
N GLY A 28 -12.44 5.03 3.51
CA GLY A 28 -12.87 5.99 2.49
C GLY A 28 -12.59 7.45 2.87
N ALA A 29 -12.86 7.87 4.12
CA ALA A 29 -12.61 9.23 4.58
C ALA A 29 -11.12 9.57 4.70
N HIS A 30 -10.24 8.58 4.62
CA HIS A 30 -8.80 8.82 4.59
C HIS A 30 -8.29 9.15 3.18
N ILE A 31 -9.18 9.16 2.16
CA ILE A 31 -8.87 9.47 0.76
C ILE A 31 -9.50 10.82 0.41
N LEU A 32 -8.66 11.86 0.31
CA LEU A 32 -9.11 13.22 0.05
C LEU A 32 -9.02 13.54 -1.44
N ALA A 33 -10.16 13.84 -2.06
CA ALA A 33 -10.24 14.24 -3.45
C ALA A 33 -9.85 15.72 -3.64
N MET A 34 -8.89 15.98 -4.53
CA MET A 34 -8.43 17.34 -4.83
C MET A 34 -8.91 17.80 -6.22
N PRO A 35 -9.05 19.12 -6.43
CA PRO A 35 -9.13 19.68 -7.77
C PRO A 35 -7.95 19.20 -8.64
N GLY A 36 -8.22 18.88 -9.90
CA GLY A 36 -7.20 18.34 -10.81
C GLY A 36 -6.95 16.84 -10.73
N GLY A 37 -7.76 16.09 -9.96
CA GLY A 37 -7.78 14.62 -9.99
C GLY A 37 -6.80 13.93 -9.05
N HIS A 38 -5.95 14.67 -8.34
CA HIS A 38 -5.09 14.10 -7.30
C HIS A 38 -5.91 13.55 -6.12
N ARG A 39 -5.35 12.56 -5.43
CA ARG A 39 -5.93 11.90 -4.25
C ARG A 39 -4.87 11.89 -3.15
N TYR A 40 -5.13 12.55 -2.03
CA TYR A 40 -4.27 12.43 -0.85
C TYR A 40 -4.71 11.26 0.02
N GLY A 41 -3.77 10.38 0.36
CA GLY A 41 -3.92 9.43 1.45
C GLY A 41 -3.43 10.07 2.76
N VAL A 42 -4.27 10.10 3.78
CA VAL A 42 -3.91 10.57 5.13
C VAL A 42 -4.06 9.44 6.14
N ASP A 43 -3.52 9.58 7.35
CA ASP A 43 -3.59 8.57 8.41
C ASP A 43 -2.89 7.23 8.06
N HIS A 44 -1.56 7.28 8.09
CA HIS A 44 -0.68 6.11 7.91
C HIS A 44 -0.17 5.56 9.24
N GLY A 45 -0.81 5.89 10.37
CA GLY A 45 -0.32 5.51 11.70
C GLY A 45 -0.32 4.00 11.97
N LEU A 46 -1.06 3.22 11.17
CA LEU A 46 -1.14 1.76 11.25
C LEU A 46 -0.53 1.12 10.00
N THR A 47 0.76 1.36 9.79
CA THR A 47 1.57 0.84 8.67
C THR A 47 2.84 0.16 9.20
N PHE A 48 3.56 -0.53 8.32
CA PHE A 48 4.86 -1.18 8.52
C PHE A 48 4.91 -2.33 9.51
N HIS A 49 3.78 -2.80 10.02
CA HIS A 49 3.75 -3.98 10.87
C HIS A 49 4.39 -5.18 10.16
N VAL A 50 5.15 -5.98 10.91
CA VAL A 50 5.89 -7.15 10.38
C VAL A 50 4.94 -8.25 9.90
N GLU A 51 3.90 -8.55 10.68
CA GLU A 51 2.83 -9.46 10.25
C GLU A 51 1.91 -8.78 9.24
N ASP A 52 1.42 -9.54 8.27
CA ASP A 52 0.37 -9.11 7.34
C ASP A 52 -0.91 -8.69 8.10
N LYS A 53 -1.22 -7.40 7.98
CA LYS A 53 -2.37 -6.73 8.58
C LYS A 53 -3.09 -5.86 7.55
N LEU A 54 -2.89 -6.12 6.26
CA LEU A 54 -3.44 -5.29 5.19
C LEU A 54 -4.96 -5.24 5.28
N ARG A 55 -5.49 -4.05 5.55
CA ARG A 55 -6.92 -3.75 5.54
C ARG A 55 -7.15 -2.40 4.89
N THR A 56 -7.77 -2.43 3.72
CA THR A 56 -8.02 -1.25 2.90
C THR A 56 -9.42 -1.28 2.31
N VAL A 57 -9.92 -0.14 1.85
CA VAL A 57 -11.13 -0.08 1.00
C VAL A 57 -10.78 -0.19 -0.49
N LEU A 58 -9.49 -0.18 -0.85
CA LEU A 58 -8.98 -0.17 -2.23
C LEU A 58 -8.76 -1.59 -2.78
N TRP A 59 -9.76 -2.47 -2.67
CA TRP A 59 -9.69 -3.85 -3.19
C TRP A 59 -10.12 -4.00 -4.65
N GLY A 60 -10.29 -2.89 -5.39
CA GLY A 60 -10.82 -2.90 -6.76
C GLY A 60 -9.98 -3.69 -7.77
N TRP A 61 -8.67 -3.80 -7.55
CA TRP A 61 -7.70 -4.43 -8.47
C TRP A 61 -7.27 -5.82 -8.03
N LEU A 62 -8.03 -6.50 -7.17
CA LEU A 62 -7.72 -7.84 -6.66
C LEU A 62 -7.31 -8.82 -7.77
N GLY A 63 -6.09 -9.36 -7.69
CA GLY A 63 -5.58 -10.35 -8.65
C GLY A 63 -5.26 -9.79 -10.04
N GLU A 64 -5.41 -8.49 -10.27
CA GLU A 64 -4.96 -7.87 -11.51
C GLU A 64 -3.44 -7.80 -11.57
N GLU A 65 -2.89 -7.95 -12.77
CA GLU A 65 -1.46 -7.80 -13.02
C GLU A 65 -0.99 -6.38 -12.71
N LEU A 66 0.21 -6.26 -12.14
CA LEU A 66 0.89 -4.98 -11.97
C LEU A 66 1.30 -4.43 -13.33
N SER A 67 1.02 -3.15 -13.55
CA SER A 67 1.53 -2.44 -14.72
C SER A 67 3.04 -2.22 -14.59
N GLU A 68 3.69 -1.84 -15.69
CA GLU A 68 5.10 -1.43 -15.65
C GLU A 68 5.31 -0.25 -14.68
N GLU A 69 4.39 0.70 -14.62
CA GLU A 69 4.47 1.84 -13.70
C GLU A 69 4.39 1.41 -12.22
N ASP A 70 3.51 0.46 -11.89
CA ASP A 70 3.40 -0.12 -10.55
C ASP A 70 4.72 -0.83 -10.16
N ARG A 71 5.24 -1.67 -11.07
CA ARG A 71 6.50 -2.41 -10.87
C ARG A 71 7.69 -1.48 -10.69
N ASP A 72 7.80 -0.46 -11.54
CA ASP A 72 8.85 0.55 -11.45
C ASP A 72 8.77 1.31 -10.12
N GLY A 73 7.56 1.64 -9.66
CA GLY A 73 7.32 2.26 -8.36
C GLY A 73 7.82 1.43 -7.19
N VAL A 74 7.42 0.16 -7.15
CA VAL A 74 7.84 -0.79 -6.10
C VAL A 74 9.34 -1.06 -6.17
N GLY A 75 9.90 -1.21 -7.37
CA GLY A 75 11.34 -1.38 -7.59
C GLY A 75 12.17 -0.22 -7.04
N ARG A 76 11.74 1.03 -7.30
CA ARG A 76 12.41 2.22 -6.73
C ARG A 76 12.39 2.24 -5.20
N VAL A 77 11.29 1.77 -4.58
CA VAL A 77 11.23 1.65 -3.12
C VAL A 77 12.23 0.61 -2.65
N LEU A 78 12.21 -0.59 -3.23
CA LEU A 78 13.09 -1.70 -2.87
C LEU A 78 14.57 -1.32 -3.00
N ASP A 79 14.99 -0.77 -4.15
CA ASP A 79 16.35 -0.29 -4.37
C ASP A 79 16.73 0.84 -3.40
N GLY A 80 15.76 1.69 -3.05
CA GLY A 80 15.94 2.80 -2.12
C GLY A 80 16.23 2.35 -0.68
N LEU A 81 15.85 1.14 -0.28
CA LEU A 81 16.07 0.63 1.07
C LEU A 81 17.56 0.42 1.40
N ASP A 82 18.43 0.25 0.40
CA ASP A 82 19.88 0.23 0.59
C ASP A 82 20.52 1.64 0.55
N GLY A 83 19.71 2.66 0.24
CA GLY A 83 20.13 4.04 0.02
C GLY A 83 19.65 5.03 1.09
N GLU A 84 19.35 6.26 0.63
CA GLU A 84 18.89 7.36 1.50
C GLU A 84 17.54 7.06 2.15
N LEU A 85 16.61 6.42 1.42
CA LEU A 85 15.31 6.04 1.95
C LEU A 85 15.46 5.07 3.13
N GLY A 86 16.27 4.02 2.99
CA GLY A 86 16.52 3.08 4.08
C GLY A 86 17.11 3.73 5.32
N ARG A 87 18.07 4.65 5.15
CA ARG A 87 18.65 5.41 6.27
C ARG A 87 17.61 6.27 6.98
N GLY A 88 16.77 6.99 6.22
CA GLY A 88 15.69 7.79 6.79
C GLY A 88 14.65 6.93 7.52
N LEU A 89 14.27 5.79 6.95
CA LEU A 89 13.36 4.85 7.60
C LEU A 89 13.96 4.23 8.87
N ALA A 90 15.26 3.98 8.92
CA ALA A 90 15.93 3.44 10.10
C ALA A 90 15.92 4.38 11.33
N GLU A 91 15.61 5.67 11.14
CA GLU A 91 15.36 6.61 12.24
C GLU A 91 13.96 6.45 12.86
N LEU A 92 13.02 5.80 12.14
CA LEU A 92 11.60 5.73 12.48
C LEU A 92 11.09 4.30 12.70
N LEU A 93 11.72 3.32 12.03
CA LEU A 93 11.32 1.92 11.98
C LEU A 93 12.45 1.03 12.50
N SER A 94 12.07 -0.08 13.11
CA SER A 94 13.01 -1.12 13.51
C SER A 94 13.59 -1.87 12.28
N PRO A 95 14.76 -2.52 12.42
CA PRO A 95 15.34 -3.31 11.33
C PRO A 95 14.42 -4.41 10.81
N VAL A 96 13.59 -5.01 11.68
CA VAL A 96 12.65 -6.07 11.28
C VAL A 96 11.47 -5.53 10.46
N GLU A 97 11.01 -4.31 10.74
CA GLU A 97 9.95 -3.66 9.95
C GLU A 97 10.44 -3.25 8.56
N ILE A 98 11.69 -2.78 8.46
CA ILE A 98 12.35 -2.49 7.18
C ILE A 98 12.56 -3.78 6.39
N GLY A 99 13.00 -4.86 7.04
CA GLY A 99 13.11 -6.18 6.43
C GLY A 99 11.78 -6.68 5.87
N ALA A 100 10.70 -6.56 6.66
CA ALA A 100 9.36 -6.93 6.22
C ALA A 100 8.84 -6.07 5.05
N LEU A 101 9.19 -4.78 4.99
CA LEU A 101 8.90 -3.92 3.84
C LEU A 101 9.63 -4.42 2.58
N ALA A 102 10.93 -4.74 2.70
CA ALA A 102 11.70 -5.28 1.59
C ALA A 102 11.12 -6.60 1.07
N GLU A 103 10.77 -7.52 1.99
CA GLU A 103 10.13 -8.80 1.66
C GLU A 103 8.79 -8.61 0.95
N ARG A 104 7.95 -7.67 1.40
CA ARG A 104 6.68 -7.36 0.72
C ARG A 104 6.90 -6.77 -0.67
N CYS A 105 7.84 -5.85 -0.83
CA CYS A 105 8.16 -5.30 -2.15
C CYS A 105 8.66 -6.39 -3.11
N ALA A 106 9.59 -7.24 -2.65
CA ALA A 106 10.13 -8.33 -3.45
C ALA A 106 9.06 -9.36 -3.82
N GLY A 107 8.22 -9.77 -2.86
CA GLY A 107 7.10 -10.68 -3.10
C GLY A 107 6.08 -10.12 -4.08
N LEU A 108 5.71 -8.84 -3.94
CA LEU A 108 4.79 -8.19 -4.88
C LEU A 108 5.33 -8.13 -6.31
N LEU A 109 6.64 -7.92 -6.48
CA LEU A 109 7.29 -7.95 -7.80
C LEU A 109 7.37 -9.36 -8.39
N ASP A 110 7.64 -10.37 -7.57
CA ASP A 110 7.73 -11.78 -7.99
C ASP A 110 6.36 -12.33 -8.39
N ASP A 111 5.33 -12.09 -7.56
CA ASP A 111 3.94 -12.47 -7.84
C ASP A 111 3.39 -11.71 -9.05
N GLY A 112 3.79 -10.44 -9.21
CA GLY A 112 3.45 -9.62 -10.36
C GLY A 112 1.98 -9.21 -10.47
N ALA A 113 1.19 -9.41 -9.42
CA ALA A 113 -0.23 -9.10 -9.34
C ALA A 113 -0.65 -8.60 -7.94
N PHE A 114 -1.78 -7.90 -7.85
CA PHE A 114 -2.33 -7.47 -6.56
C PHE A 114 -2.72 -8.66 -5.67
N PRO A 115 -2.33 -8.65 -4.38
CA PRO A 115 -2.60 -9.76 -3.48
C PRO A 115 -4.07 -9.84 -3.08
N ALA A 116 -4.50 -11.04 -2.69
CA ALA A 116 -5.77 -11.23 -2.02
C ALA A 116 -5.68 -10.93 -0.51
N PRO A 117 -6.79 -10.51 0.15
CA PRO A 117 -6.82 -10.40 1.59
C PRO A 117 -6.39 -11.70 2.27
N SER A 118 -5.59 -11.61 3.32
CA SER A 118 -5.02 -12.77 4.01
C SER A 118 -6.06 -13.72 4.64
N GLY A 119 -7.31 -13.28 4.79
CA GLY A 119 -8.38 -14.02 5.45
C GLY A 119 -8.23 -14.16 6.97
N ARG A 120 -7.14 -13.66 7.56
CA ARG A 120 -6.87 -13.72 9.01
C ARG A 120 -7.65 -12.67 9.80
N THR A 121 -7.96 -11.55 9.16
CA THR A 121 -8.72 -10.43 9.72
C THR A 121 -9.70 -9.90 8.67
N PRO A 122 -10.71 -9.07 9.03
CA PRO A 122 -11.58 -8.45 8.04
C PRO A 122 -10.78 -7.64 7.02
N ALA A 123 -11.02 -7.85 5.72
CA ALA A 123 -10.26 -7.20 4.64
C ALA A 123 -10.42 -5.67 4.62
N VAL A 124 -11.52 -5.15 5.17
CA VAL A 124 -11.85 -3.73 5.22
C VAL A 124 -11.83 -3.25 6.67
N PRO A 125 -11.32 -2.04 6.94
CA PRO A 125 -11.39 -1.44 8.27
C PRO A 125 -12.81 -0.97 8.62
N TRP A 126 -13.05 -0.75 9.92
CA TRP A 126 -14.30 -0.20 10.42
C TRP A 126 -14.06 1.18 11.07
N PRO A 127 -14.94 2.17 10.84
CA PRO A 127 -15.99 2.20 9.83
C PRO A 127 -15.41 2.21 8.40
N LEU A 128 -16.24 1.91 7.40
CA LEU A 128 -15.82 1.93 5.99
C LEU A 128 -15.57 3.34 5.45
N LEU A 129 -16.35 4.31 5.94
CA LEU A 129 -16.26 5.72 5.60
C LEU A 129 -15.38 6.40 6.64
#